data_AF-A0A415UEJ6-F1
#
_entry.id   AF-A0A415UEJ6-F1
#
_cell.length_a   1.000
_cell.length_b   1.000
_cell.length_c   1.000
_cell.angle_alpha   90.00
_cell.angle_beta   90.00
_cell.angle_gamma   90.00
#
_symmetry.space_group_name_H-M   'P 1'
#
loop_
_entity.id
_entity.type
_entity.pdbx_description
1 polymer ?
#
loop_
_entity_poly.entity_id
_entity_poly.type
_entity_poly.pdbx_seq_one_letter_code
_entity_poly.pdbx_strand_id
1 'polypeptide(L)'
;MLENELYEPMRRWLEQYLNDKYKGYDIIVVDTSQERLDRALAKYGIVCEIANGVDIQIDVLGIARKSQDIKLFFIEAKKTRLTIRDLGQLLVYCKLIDPEEAFLLSSAGLGSLNKLIISLAREDLLDYGAGTKIKKMRVGKWDVVKENIDYRTLIPKL
;
A
#
# COMPACT_ATOMS: atom_id res chain seq x y z
N MET A 1 3.67 -20.31 -6.96
CA MET A 1 3.28 -19.36 -5.92
C MET A 1 1.95 -18.71 -6.32
N LEU A 2 0.94 -18.81 -5.48
CA LEU A 2 -0.32 -18.07 -5.60
C LEU A 2 -0.11 -16.63 -5.12
N GLU A 3 -1.01 -15.71 -5.48
CA GLU A 3 -0.84 -14.30 -5.08
C GLU A 3 -1.04 -14.12 -3.58
N ASN A 4 -1.97 -14.88 -2.98
CA ASN A 4 -2.23 -14.84 -1.55
C ASN A 4 -1.08 -15.33 -0.67
N GLU A 5 -0.12 -16.08 -1.23
CA GLU A 5 1.11 -16.45 -0.53
C GLU A 5 2.04 -15.24 -0.30
N LEU A 6 1.79 -14.10 -0.97
CA LEU A 6 2.52 -12.84 -0.76
C LEU A 6 2.04 -12.07 0.47
N TYR A 7 0.78 -12.24 0.87
CA TYR A 7 0.13 -11.33 1.82
C TYR A 7 0.73 -11.44 3.23
N GLU A 8 0.91 -12.66 3.76
CA GLU A 8 1.44 -12.83 5.11
C GLU A 8 2.90 -12.35 5.27
N PRO A 9 3.83 -12.63 4.34
CA PRO A 9 5.16 -12.00 4.35
C PRO A 9 5.12 -10.47 4.30
N MET A 10 4.27 -9.88 3.45
CA MET A 10 4.13 -8.42 3.34
C MET A 10 3.48 -7.81 4.59
N ARG A 11 2.52 -8.50 5.21
CA ARG A 11 1.88 -8.13 6.48
C ARG A 11 2.93 -8.04 7.60
N ARG A 12 3.75 -9.08 7.77
CA ARG A 12 4.86 -9.10 8.75
C ARG A 12 5.86 -7.98 8.49
N TRP A 13 6.24 -7.76 7.24
CA TRP A 13 7.14 -6.67 6.88
C TRP A 13 6.56 -5.30 7.22
N LEU A 14 5.29 -5.06 6.87
CA LEU A 14 4.63 -3.79 7.14
C LEU A 14 4.49 -3.57 8.66
N GLU A 15 4.14 -4.61 9.40
CA GLU A 15 4.07 -4.57 10.87
C GLU A 15 5.41 -4.16 11.48
N GLN A 16 6.52 -4.78 11.06
CA GLN A 16 7.85 -4.39 11.52
C GLN A 16 8.18 -2.95 11.13
N TYR A 17 7.97 -2.57 9.86
CA TYR A 17 8.21 -1.22 9.35
C TYR A 17 7.47 -0.16 10.17
N LEU A 18 6.18 -0.40 10.46
CA LEU A 18 5.35 0.54 11.21
C LEU A 18 5.74 0.61 12.69
N ASN A 19 6.07 -0.51 13.32
CA ASN A 19 6.55 -0.53 14.70
C ASN A 19 7.86 0.27 14.86
N ASP A 20 8.77 0.15 13.90
CA ASP A 20 10.04 0.88 13.93
C ASP A 20 9.84 2.39 13.72
N LYS A 21 8.93 2.77 12.80
CA LYS A 21 8.70 4.16 12.39
C LYS A 21 7.74 4.94 13.29
N TYR A 22 6.66 4.32 13.75
CA TYR A 22 5.57 4.97 14.50
C TYR A 22 5.60 4.61 15.98
N LYS A 23 6.72 4.93 16.66
CA LYS A 23 6.91 4.63 18.08
C LYS A 23 5.81 5.24 18.95
N GLY A 24 5.24 4.41 19.83
CA GLY A 24 4.16 4.82 20.74
C GLY A 24 2.79 4.92 20.09
N TYR A 25 2.62 4.45 18.86
CA TYR A 25 1.33 4.09 18.29
C TYR A 25 1.05 2.61 18.59
N ASP A 26 -0.22 2.28 18.71
CA ASP A 26 -0.72 0.91 18.63
C ASP A 26 -0.79 0.50 17.16
N ILE A 27 -0.05 -0.54 16.78
CA ILE A 27 0.12 -0.98 15.39
C ILE A 27 -0.70 -2.25 15.16
N ILE A 28 -1.56 -2.21 14.15
CA ILE A 28 -2.37 -3.35 13.71
C ILE A 28 -2.12 -3.51 12.21
N VAL A 29 -1.73 -4.71 11.78
CA VAL A 29 -1.58 -5.02 10.35
C VAL A 29 -2.28 -6.33 10.03
N VAL A 30 -3.16 -6.29 9.03
CA VAL A 30 -4.02 -7.42 8.68
C VAL A 30 -4.10 -7.64 7.17
N ASP A 31 -4.25 -8.91 6.79
CA ASP A 31 -4.69 -9.31 5.45
C ASP A 31 -6.19 -8.97 5.30
N THR A 32 -6.49 -8.11 4.35
CA THR A 32 -7.86 -7.68 4.01
C THR A 32 -8.24 -8.04 2.58
N SER A 33 -7.45 -8.90 1.92
CA SER A 33 -7.61 -9.29 0.53
C SER A 33 -8.94 -9.96 0.19
N GLN A 34 -9.75 -10.35 1.18
CA GLN A 34 -11.06 -10.98 1.01
C GLN A 34 -12.23 -10.13 1.51
N GLU A 35 -11.99 -8.89 1.93
CA GLU A 35 -13.05 -8.01 2.42
C GLU A 35 -12.88 -6.56 1.99
N ARG A 36 -13.98 -5.81 2.03
CA ARG A 36 -13.97 -4.38 1.74
C ARG A 36 -13.34 -3.60 2.90
N LEU A 37 -12.68 -2.50 2.55
CA LEU A 37 -11.98 -1.63 3.49
C LEU A 37 -12.90 -1.07 4.59
N ASP A 38 -14.12 -0.67 4.24
CA ASP A 38 -15.12 -0.18 5.20
C ASP A 38 -15.43 -1.21 6.29
N ARG A 39 -15.61 -2.47 5.89
CA ARG A 39 -15.85 -3.59 6.82
C ARG A 39 -14.61 -3.92 7.65
N ALA A 40 -13.42 -3.91 7.06
CA ALA A 40 -12.17 -4.15 7.78
C ALA A 40 -11.94 -3.08 8.87
N LEU A 41 -12.12 -1.81 8.53
CA LEU A 41 -11.96 -0.68 9.46
C LEU A 41 -13.00 -0.71 10.60
N ALA A 42 -14.24 -1.09 10.30
CA ALA A 42 -15.30 -1.18 11.30
C ALA A 42 -14.98 -2.16 12.44
N LYS A 43 -14.24 -3.25 12.17
CA LYS A 43 -13.78 -4.21 13.20
C LYS A 43 -12.89 -3.56 14.26
N TYR A 44 -12.26 -2.44 13.94
CA TYR A 44 -11.38 -1.68 14.82
C TYR A 44 -12.01 -0.38 15.34
N GLY A 45 -13.32 -0.19 15.10
CA GLY A 45 -14.05 1.01 15.52
C GLY A 45 -13.71 2.25 14.68
N ILE A 46 -13.20 2.07 13.46
CA ILE A 46 -12.85 3.17 12.55
C ILE A 46 -13.94 3.27 11.47
N VAL A 47 -14.53 4.46 11.33
CA VAL A 47 -15.54 4.74 10.30
C VAL A 47 -14.89 5.55 9.18
N CYS A 48 -14.93 5.02 7.96
CA CYS A 48 -14.51 5.74 6.76
C CYS A 48 -15.70 5.89 5.82
N GLU A 49 -16.46 6.98 5.98
CA GLU A 49 -17.69 7.21 5.22
C GLU A 49 -17.46 7.22 3.71
N ILE A 50 -16.32 7.73 3.26
CA ILE A 50 -15.93 7.79 1.84
C ILE A 50 -15.79 6.39 1.23
N ALA A 51 -15.38 5.37 2.02
CA ALA A 51 -15.24 4.00 1.53
C ALA A 51 -16.58 3.27 1.36
N ASN A 52 -17.66 3.77 1.99
CA ASN A 52 -18.96 3.10 1.99
C ASN A 52 -19.57 3.10 0.58
N GLY A 53 -19.75 1.89 0.02
CA GLY A 53 -20.41 1.71 -1.29
C GLY A 53 -19.47 1.88 -2.50
N VAL A 54 -18.18 2.13 -2.27
CA VAL A 54 -17.16 2.30 -3.33
C VAL A 54 -16.45 0.99 -3.69
N ASP A 55 -16.68 -0.07 -2.90
CA ASP A 55 -16.08 -1.40 -3.10
C ASP A 55 -14.53 -1.38 -3.14
N ILE A 56 -13.92 -0.60 -2.23
CA ILE A 56 -12.46 -0.58 -2.06
C ILE A 56 -12.02 -1.86 -1.35
N GLN A 57 -11.06 -2.56 -1.95
CA GLN A 57 -10.43 -3.75 -1.41
C GLN A 57 -8.92 -3.58 -1.52
N ILE A 58 -8.21 -3.78 -0.40
CA ILE A 58 -6.76 -3.66 -0.30
C ILE A 58 -6.24 -5.01 0.20
N ASP A 59 -5.13 -5.50 -0.35
CA ASP A 59 -4.59 -6.80 0.04
C ASP A 59 -4.12 -6.80 1.51
N VAL A 60 -3.32 -5.81 1.92
CA VAL A 60 -2.86 -5.67 3.31
C VAL A 60 -3.09 -4.24 3.82
N LEU A 61 -3.76 -4.16 4.96
CA LEU A 61 -4.07 -2.92 5.67
C LEU A 61 -3.22 -2.80 6.92
N GLY A 62 -2.47 -1.70 7.04
CA GLY A 62 -1.85 -1.25 8.28
C GLY A 62 -2.63 -0.10 8.92
N ILE A 63 -2.72 -0.12 10.25
CA ILE A 63 -3.35 0.90 11.06
C ILE A 63 -2.37 1.26 12.18
N ALA A 64 -1.98 2.53 12.26
CA ALA A 64 -1.28 3.06 13.42
C ALA A 64 -2.23 4.00 14.16
N ARG A 65 -2.50 3.71 15.44
CA ARG A 65 -3.43 4.47 16.27
C ARG A 65 -2.75 5.07 17.50
N LYS A 66 -2.96 6.36 17.74
CA LYS A 66 -2.55 7.04 18.97
C LYS A 66 -3.60 8.05 19.40
N SER A 67 -4.35 7.72 20.44
CA SER A 67 -5.50 8.50 20.90
C SER A 67 -6.53 8.69 19.78
N GLN A 68 -6.71 9.92 19.28
CA GLN A 68 -7.62 10.24 18.16
C GLN A 68 -6.90 10.29 16.81
N ASP A 69 -5.57 10.15 16.78
CA ASP A 69 -4.81 10.11 15.53
C ASP A 69 -4.78 8.68 14.99
N ILE A 70 -5.34 8.50 13.78
CA ILE A 70 -5.41 7.22 13.07
C ILE A 70 -4.76 7.40 11.70
N LYS A 71 -3.76 6.58 11.43
CA LYS A 71 -3.03 6.55 10.16
C LYS A 71 -3.24 5.20 9.49
N LEU A 72 -3.59 5.24 8.20
CA LEU A 72 -3.80 4.04 7.39
C LEU A 72 -2.62 3.83 6.44
N PHE A 73 -2.31 2.56 6.17
CA PHE A 73 -1.21 2.16 5.30
C PHE A 73 -1.70 1.04 4.39
N PHE A 74 -1.40 1.12 3.11
CA PHE A 74 -1.86 0.14 2.13
C PHE A 74 -0.70 -0.61 1.48
N ILE A 75 -0.86 -1.91 1.29
CA ILE A 75 -0.09 -2.67 0.30
C ILE A 75 -1.08 -3.31 -0.67
N GLU A 76 -0.85 -3.06 -1.96
CA GLU A 76 -1.41 -3.82 -3.07
C GLU A 76 -0.31 -4.74 -3.61
N ALA A 77 -0.56 -6.03 -3.63
CA ALA A 77 0.40 -7.05 -4.02
C ALA A 77 0.02 -7.66 -5.38
N LYS A 78 1.05 -7.98 -6.16
CA LYS A 78 0.90 -8.69 -7.44
C LYS A 78 1.93 -9.80 -7.58
N LYS A 79 1.50 -11.00 -7.95
CA LYS A 79 2.44 -12.04 -8.37
C LYS A 79 2.99 -11.82 -9.78
N THR A 80 2.26 -11.04 -10.58
CA THR A 80 2.56 -10.71 -11.98
C THR A 80 3.26 -9.37 -12.12
N ARG A 81 3.80 -9.09 -13.31
CA ARG A 81 4.43 -7.79 -13.61
C ARG A 81 3.42 -6.67 -13.47
N LEU A 82 3.81 -5.58 -12.83
CA LEU A 82 2.93 -4.43 -12.60
C LEU A 82 2.50 -3.77 -13.92
N THR A 83 1.25 -3.31 -13.93
CA THR A 83 0.59 -2.67 -15.05
C THR A 83 0.05 -1.30 -14.67
N ILE A 84 -0.34 -0.51 -15.69
CA ILE A 84 -0.99 0.79 -15.50
C ILE A 84 -2.34 0.64 -14.78
N ARG A 85 -3.02 -0.52 -14.93
CA ARG A 85 -4.26 -0.80 -14.21
C ARG A 85 -4.03 -0.89 -12.71
N ASP A 86 -3.00 -1.63 -12.28
CA ASP A 86 -2.65 -1.77 -10.86
C ASP A 86 -2.30 -0.41 -10.25
N LEU A 87 -1.52 0.41 -10.99
CA LEU A 87 -1.20 1.78 -10.61
C LEU A 87 -2.46 2.64 -10.45
N GLY A 88 -3.35 2.61 -11.46
CA GLY A 88 -4.56 3.43 -11.46
C GLY A 88 -5.53 3.06 -10.35
N GLN A 89 -5.69 1.76 -10.07
CA GLN A 89 -6.53 1.28 -8.97
C GLN A 89 -6.03 1.83 -7.63
N LEU A 90 -4.75 1.58 -7.28
CA LEU A 90 -4.20 2.04 -6.01
C LEU A 90 -4.19 3.57 -5.92
N LEU A 91 -3.93 4.28 -7.03
CA LEU A 91 -3.96 5.74 -7.06
C LEU A 91 -5.34 6.29 -6.71
N VAL A 92 -6.41 5.73 -7.26
CA VAL A 92 -7.79 6.14 -6.96
C VAL A 92 -8.11 5.87 -5.49
N TYR A 93 -7.74 4.70 -4.97
CA TYR A 93 -7.93 4.37 -3.57
C TYR A 93 -7.20 5.36 -2.66
N CYS A 94 -5.96 5.71 -3.00
CA CYS A 94 -5.18 6.67 -2.23
C CYS A 94 -5.78 8.08 -2.28
N LYS A 95 -6.29 8.53 -3.43
CA LYS A 95 -6.94 9.84 -3.54
C LYS A 95 -8.27 9.93 -2.79
N LEU A 96 -8.97 8.82 -2.60
CA LEU A 96 -10.23 8.79 -1.86
C LEU A 96 -10.01 8.67 -0.35
N ILE A 97 -9.07 7.82 0.08
CA ILE A 97 -8.90 7.46 1.50
C ILE A 97 -7.78 8.23 2.18
N ASP A 98 -6.87 8.83 1.42
CA ASP A 98 -5.71 9.58 1.91
C ASP A 98 -4.84 8.80 2.93
N PRO A 99 -4.42 7.54 2.63
CA PRO A 99 -3.55 6.80 3.53
C PRO A 99 -2.22 7.55 3.76
N GLU A 100 -1.60 7.30 4.90
CA GLU A 100 -0.29 7.89 5.24
C GLU A 100 0.78 7.42 4.25
N GLU A 101 0.83 6.13 3.94
CA GLU A 101 1.69 5.56 2.89
C GLU A 101 0.99 4.42 2.16
N ALA A 102 1.33 4.23 0.88
CA ALA A 102 0.81 3.15 0.06
C ALA A 102 1.93 2.52 -0.77
N PHE A 103 1.91 1.19 -0.88
CA PHE A 103 2.89 0.41 -1.62
C PHE A 103 2.21 -0.46 -2.68
N LEU A 104 2.73 -0.42 -3.91
CA LEU A 104 2.37 -1.34 -4.99
C LEU A 104 3.56 -2.26 -5.23
N LEU A 105 3.45 -3.50 -4.77
CA LEU A 105 4.57 -4.45 -4.72
C LEU A 105 4.31 -5.65 -5.63
N SER A 106 5.34 -6.08 -6.35
CA SER A 106 5.24 -7.28 -7.18
C SER A 106 6.42 -8.22 -7.06
N SER A 107 6.17 -9.53 -6.98
CA SER A 107 7.25 -10.54 -7.03
C SER A 107 7.90 -10.66 -8.43
N ALA A 108 7.20 -10.25 -9.49
CA ALA A 108 7.69 -10.27 -10.87
C ALA A 108 8.29 -8.92 -11.32
N GLY A 109 8.20 -7.89 -10.49
CA GLY A 109 8.78 -6.56 -10.72
C GLY A 109 7.88 -5.59 -11.49
N LEU A 110 8.45 -4.43 -11.85
CA LEU A 110 7.71 -3.23 -12.27
C LEU A 110 7.01 -3.32 -13.64
N GLY A 111 7.31 -4.32 -14.47
CA GLY A 111 6.60 -4.49 -15.75
C GLY A 111 6.60 -3.24 -16.63
N SER A 112 5.41 -2.85 -17.11
CA SER A 112 5.25 -1.65 -17.95
C SER A 112 5.44 -0.35 -17.17
N LEU A 113 5.28 -0.38 -15.84
CA LEU A 113 5.53 0.79 -14.98
C LEU A 113 7.00 1.21 -14.98
N ASN A 114 7.94 0.29 -15.25
CA ASN A 114 9.35 0.65 -15.41
C ASN A 114 9.56 1.68 -16.54
N LYS A 115 8.91 1.45 -17.70
CA LYS A 115 8.98 2.40 -18.82
C LYS A 115 8.30 3.72 -18.46
N LEU A 116 7.14 3.66 -17.80
CA LEU A 116 6.36 4.84 -17.43
C LEU A 116 7.10 5.74 -16.43
N ILE A 117 7.54 5.17 -15.31
CA ILE A 117 8.10 5.92 -14.19
C ILE A 117 9.54 6.34 -14.50
N ILE A 118 10.37 5.43 -15.01
CA ILE A 118 11.80 5.69 -15.21
C ILE A 118 12.06 6.30 -16.59
N SER A 119 11.70 5.59 -17.67
CA SER A 119 12.08 6.01 -19.02
C SER A 119 11.34 7.27 -19.48
N LEU A 120 10.07 7.44 -19.09
CA LEU A 120 9.28 8.63 -19.39
C LEU A 120 9.31 9.67 -18.27
N ALA A 121 10.07 9.42 -17.19
CA ALA A 121 10.20 10.31 -16.02
C ALA A 121 8.85 10.74 -15.40
N ARG A 122 7.85 9.85 -15.40
CA ARG A 122 6.50 10.13 -14.87
C ARG A 122 6.30 9.71 -13.42
N GLU A 123 7.25 10.07 -12.56
CA GLU A 123 7.11 9.83 -11.11
C GLU A 123 5.96 10.64 -10.50
N ASP A 124 5.54 11.74 -11.14
CA ASP A 124 4.36 12.53 -10.76
C ASP A 124 3.07 11.70 -10.74
N LEU A 125 3.00 10.60 -11.50
CA LEU A 125 1.85 9.69 -11.48
C LEU A 125 1.71 8.88 -10.18
N LEU A 126 2.74 8.91 -9.33
CA LEU A 126 2.68 8.32 -8.00
C LEU A 126 2.05 9.27 -6.98
N ASP A 127 1.84 10.55 -7.33
CA ASP A 127 1.42 11.59 -6.42
C ASP A 127 -0.09 11.54 -6.14
N TYR A 128 -0.44 11.36 -4.87
CA TYR A 128 -1.84 11.34 -4.42
C TYR A 128 -2.14 12.34 -3.30
N GLY A 129 -1.12 13.03 -2.78
CA GLY A 129 -1.32 14.08 -1.79
C GLY A 129 -2.14 15.26 -2.34
N ALA A 130 -2.80 15.98 -1.44
CA ALA A 130 -3.61 17.15 -1.76
C ALA A 130 -3.03 18.43 -1.13
N GLY A 131 -3.12 19.54 -1.87
CA GLY A 131 -2.63 20.85 -1.42
C GLY A 131 -1.12 20.83 -1.20
N THR A 132 -0.68 21.14 0.02
CA THR A 132 0.74 21.22 0.40
C THR A 132 1.32 19.89 0.89
N LYS A 133 0.49 18.85 1.10
CA LYS A 133 0.94 17.54 1.56
C LYS A 133 1.47 16.74 0.38
N ILE A 134 2.77 16.50 0.34
CA ILE A 134 3.39 15.63 -0.64
C ILE A 134 3.25 14.18 -0.15
N LYS A 135 2.39 13.40 -0.81
CA LYS A 135 2.27 11.95 -0.61
C LYS A 135 2.40 11.23 -1.95
N LYS A 136 3.22 10.18 -1.97
CA LYS A 136 3.49 9.36 -3.15
C LYS A 136 3.28 7.89 -2.83
N MET A 137 2.68 7.15 -3.77
CA MET A 137 2.71 5.69 -3.72
C MET A 137 4.15 5.23 -3.96
N ARG A 138 4.55 4.14 -3.32
CA ARG A 138 5.84 3.50 -3.59
C ARG A 138 5.64 2.22 -4.38
N VAL A 139 6.31 2.12 -5.52
CA VAL A 139 6.21 0.99 -6.43
C VAL A 139 7.53 0.23 -6.41
N GLY A 140 7.50 -1.09 -6.23
CA GLY A 140 8.71 -1.86 -6.07
C GLY A 140 8.55 -3.35 -6.35
N LYS A 141 9.68 -4.04 -6.49
CA LYS A 141 9.74 -5.49 -6.52
C LYS A 141 9.77 -6.02 -5.08
N TRP A 142 8.98 -7.04 -4.81
CA TRP A 142 9.06 -7.87 -3.61
C TRP A 142 10.04 -9.04 -3.86
N ASP A 143 11.04 -9.19 -2.99
CA ASP A 143 11.94 -10.33 -2.99
C ASP A 143 11.36 -11.44 -2.11
N VAL A 144 10.79 -12.45 -2.76
CA VAL A 144 10.12 -13.58 -2.11
C VAL A 144 11.06 -14.45 -1.27
N VAL A 145 12.36 -14.45 -1.57
CA VAL A 145 13.35 -15.24 -0.80
C VAL A 145 13.73 -14.50 0.47
N LYS A 146 13.85 -13.18 0.40
CA LYS A 146 14.19 -12.34 1.55
C LYS A 146 12.99 -11.90 2.38
N GLU A 147 11.77 -12.14 1.89
CA GLU A 147 10.53 -11.62 2.46
C GLU A 147 10.61 -10.10 2.72
N ASN A 148 11.16 -9.37 1.75
CA ASN A 148 11.40 -7.93 1.87
C ASN A 148 11.33 -7.25 0.50
N ILE A 149 11.17 -5.92 0.49
CA ILE A 149 11.25 -5.12 -0.72
C ILE A 149 12.68 -5.18 -1.27
N ASP A 150 12.83 -5.39 -2.58
CA ASP A 150 14.08 -5.09 -3.27
C ASP A 150 14.22 -3.57 -3.41
N TYR A 151 14.84 -2.95 -2.40
CA TYR A 151 15.01 -1.50 -2.29
C TYR A 151 15.72 -0.86 -3.49
N ARG A 152 16.44 -1.64 -4.32
CA ARG A 152 17.04 -1.13 -5.57
C ARG A 152 15.96 -0.74 -6.57
N THR A 153 14.84 -1.44 -6.56
CA THR A 153 13.70 -1.26 -7.48
C THR A 153 12.63 -0.30 -6.96
N LEU A 154 12.63 0.03 -5.67
CA LEU A 154 11.61 0.87 -5.06
C LEU A 154 11.68 2.31 -5.57
N ILE A 155 10.54 2.87 -5.98
CA ILE A 155 10.39 4.24 -6.46
C ILE A 155 9.09 4.85 -5.89
N PRO A 156 9.14 6.04 -5.26
CA PRO A 156 10.34 6.71 -4.78
C PRO A 156 11.04 5.90 -3.68
N LYS A 157 12.27 6.29 -3.32
CA LYS A 157 13.00 5.66 -2.20
C LYS A 157 12.30 5.94 -0.86
N LEU A 158 12.56 5.08 0.12
CA LEU A 158 12.05 5.20 1.49
C LEU A 158 12.87 6.21 2.30
#